data_AF-A0A355E287-F1
#
_entry.id   AF-A0A355E287-F1
#
_cell.length_a   1.000
_cell.length_b   1.000
_cell.length_c   1.000
_cell.angle_alpha   90.00
_cell.angle_beta   90.00
_cell.angle_gamma   90.00
#
_symmetry.space_group_name_H-M   'P 1'
#
loop_
_entity.id
_entity.type
_entity.pdbx_description
1 polymer ?
#
loop_
_entity_poly.entity_id
_entity_poly.type
_entity_poly.pdbx_seq_one_letter_code
_entity_poly.pdbx_strand_id
1 'polypeptide(L)'
;MLAAALSSGSLRAMVWTAAALGCLHTVLGPDHYLPFVMLARAEKWSRPRTAAVTFLCGLGHVGSSVVIGAALAGMGMAVSGWSGSRWAELHGLRGAIAAWALMGLGAAYGVWGLVRARRGLPHRHPHLHEDGMAHVHEHGHAAEHLHPHRAGGKTWSPWVLFIVFVFGPCESLIPLMLASWAAAGWAGIVLTTAAFSVTTVATIMAVTGLLLVGVGRIPLGPLDRYAHAAAGGSLALCGAAILCLGL
;
A
#
# COMPACT_ATOMS: atom_id res chain seq x y z
N MET A 1 -17.57 34.08 -6.31
CA MET A 1 -16.14 33.72 -6.10
C MET A 1 -15.74 32.44 -6.83
N LEU A 2 -16.44 31.31 -6.66
CA LEU A 2 -16.06 30.03 -7.32
C LEU A 2 -16.10 30.08 -8.86
N ALA A 3 -17.14 30.69 -9.44
CA ALA A 3 -17.25 30.85 -10.90
C ALA A 3 -16.14 31.73 -11.50
N ALA A 4 -15.74 32.79 -10.80
CA ALA A 4 -14.63 33.67 -11.22
C ALA A 4 -13.26 32.97 -11.09
N ALA A 5 -13.07 32.13 -10.07
CA ALA A 5 -11.88 31.32 -9.92
C ALA A 5 -11.75 30.29 -11.05
N LEU A 6 -12.84 29.60 -11.41
CA LEU A 6 -12.88 28.63 -12.51
C LEU A 6 -12.71 29.26 -13.90
N SER A 7 -13.02 30.55 -14.07
CA SER A 7 -12.76 31.27 -15.33
C SER A 7 -11.27 31.59 -15.55
N SER A 8 -10.43 31.50 -14.52
CA SER A 8 -8.98 31.67 -14.69
C SER A 8 -8.39 30.46 -15.46
N GLY A 9 -7.63 30.72 -16.52
CA GLY A 9 -6.96 29.67 -17.29
C GLY A 9 -5.96 28.86 -16.47
N SER A 10 -5.30 29.50 -15.50
CA SER A 10 -4.30 28.90 -14.60
C SER A 10 -4.90 27.86 -13.65
N LEU A 11 -6.04 28.13 -13.01
CA LEU A 11 -6.66 27.19 -12.07
C LEU A 11 -7.16 25.92 -12.79
N ARG A 12 -7.75 26.06 -13.98
CA ARG A 12 -8.17 24.90 -14.78
C ARG A 12 -6.99 24.01 -15.15
N ALA A 13 -5.87 24.61 -15.55
CA ALA A 13 -4.64 23.86 -15.81
C ALA A 13 -4.16 23.12 -14.56
N MET A 14 -4.11 23.78 -13.40
CA MET A 14 -3.70 23.16 -12.13
C MET A 14 -4.61 22.00 -11.70
N VAL A 15 -5.94 22.11 -11.90
CA VAL A 15 -6.89 21.02 -11.61
C VAL A 15 -6.66 19.83 -12.54
N TRP A 16 -6.42 20.06 -13.83
CA TRP A 16 -6.07 18.98 -14.77
C TRP A 16 -4.73 18.34 -14.44
N THR A 17 -3.73 19.14 -14.09
CA THR A 17 -2.43 18.65 -13.60
C THR A 17 -2.62 17.82 -12.33
N ALA A 18 -3.46 18.25 -11.39
CA ALA A 18 -3.76 17.50 -10.17
C ALA A 18 -4.39 16.14 -10.49
N ALA A 19 -5.39 16.11 -11.38
CA ALA A 19 -6.04 14.89 -11.82
C ALA A 19 -5.07 13.92 -12.50
N ALA A 20 -4.23 14.44 -13.42
CA ALA A 20 -3.24 13.68 -14.17
C ALA A 20 -2.14 13.13 -13.26
N LEU A 21 -1.56 13.97 -12.40
CA LEU A 21 -0.59 13.54 -11.40
C LEU A 21 -1.21 12.50 -10.48
N GLY A 22 -2.45 12.72 -10.03
CA GLY A 22 -3.26 11.80 -9.23
C GLY A 22 -3.30 10.38 -9.80
N CYS A 23 -3.61 10.29 -11.09
CA CYS A 23 -3.63 9.03 -11.82
C CYS A 23 -2.21 8.46 -12.03
N LEU A 24 -1.29 9.26 -12.57
CA LEU A 24 0.03 8.81 -13.00
C LEU A 24 0.88 8.31 -11.83
N HIS A 25 0.93 9.02 -10.69
CA HIS A 25 1.71 8.54 -9.55
C HIS A 25 1.14 7.21 -9.02
N THR A 26 -0.18 7.02 -9.05
CA THR A 26 -0.81 5.80 -8.54
C THR A 26 -0.58 4.62 -9.49
N VAL A 27 -0.62 4.85 -10.81
CA VAL A 27 -0.33 3.79 -11.80
C VAL A 27 1.15 3.41 -11.79
N LEU A 28 2.03 4.42 -11.75
CA LEU A 28 3.47 4.23 -11.83
C LEU A 28 4.09 3.78 -10.50
N GLY A 29 3.44 4.05 -9.37
CA GLY A 29 3.82 3.58 -8.04
C GLY A 29 3.21 2.21 -7.73
N PRO A 30 3.91 1.08 -7.98
CA PRO A 30 3.38 -0.24 -7.68
C PRO A 30 3.13 -0.44 -6.18
N ASP A 31 3.83 0.31 -5.33
CA ASP A 31 3.64 0.37 -3.88
C ASP A 31 2.21 0.75 -3.48
N HIS A 32 1.46 1.46 -4.33
CA HIS A 32 0.10 1.89 -4.05
C HIS A 32 -0.92 0.75 -4.18
N TYR A 33 -0.72 -0.23 -5.07
CA TYR A 33 -1.74 -1.28 -5.31
C TYR A 33 -1.21 -2.70 -5.06
N LEU A 34 0.07 -2.96 -5.32
CA LEU A 34 0.66 -4.29 -5.27
C LEU A 34 0.60 -4.91 -3.87
N PRO A 35 0.90 -4.19 -2.78
CA PRO A 35 0.80 -4.74 -1.43
C PRO A 35 -0.59 -5.30 -1.11
N PHE A 36 -1.66 -4.60 -1.51
CA PHE A 36 -3.03 -5.05 -1.27
C PHE A 36 -3.37 -6.31 -2.05
N VAL A 37 -2.98 -6.39 -3.33
CA VAL A 37 -3.26 -7.57 -4.17
C VAL A 37 -2.51 -8.79 -3.64
N MET A 38 -1.22 -8.63 -3.31
CA MET A 38 -0.39 -9.73 -2.87
C MET A 38 -0.77 -10.23 -1.47
N LEU A 39 -1.08 -9.32 -0.54
CA LEU A 39 -1.58 -9.70 0.78
C LEU A 39 -2.98 -10.30 0.70
N ALA A 40 -3.86 -9.79 -0.17
CA ALA A 40 -5.16 -10.42 -0.38
C ALA A 40 -5.04 -11.86 -0.89
N ARG A 41 -4.06 -12.17 -1.76
CA ARG A 41 -3.79 -13.55 -2.16
C ARG A 41 -3.22 -14.38 -1.01
N ALA A 42 -2.19 -13.90 -0.35
CA ALA A 42 -1.50 -14.63 0.72
C ALA A 42 -2.42 -14.93 1.91
N GLU A 43 -3.23 -13.95 2.32
CA GLU A 43 -4.15 -14.04 3.45
C GLU A 43 -5.58 -14.45 3.05
N LYS A 44 -5.80 -14.74 1.76
CA LYS A 44 -7.12 -15.13 1.19
C LYS A 44 -8.24 -14.15 1.54
N TRP A 45 -7.96 -12.85 1.45
CA TRP A 45 -8.99 -11.83 1.71
C TRP A 45 -10.09 -11.87 0.65
N SER A 46 -11.32 -11.66 1.09
CA SER A 46 -12.45 -11.48 0.18
C SER A 46 -12.31 -10.17 -0.60
N ARG A 47 -12.85 -10.12 -1.82
CA ARG A 47 -12.88 -8.90 -2.64
C ARG A 47 -13.41 -7.65 -1.90
N PRO A 48 -14.55 -7.71 -1.17
CA PRO A 48 -15.03 -6.54 -0.44
C PRO A 48 -14.10 -6.13 0.71
N ARG A 49 -13.43 -7.09 1.38
CA ARG A 49 -12.43 -6.77 2.40
C ARG A 49 -11.23 -6.06 1.79
N THR A 50 -10.68 -6.56 0.68
CA THR A 50 -9.55 -5.92 0.01
C THR A 50 -9.93 -4.52 -0.48
N ALA A 51 -11.09 -4.37 -1.11
CA ALA A 51 -11.61 -3.08 -1.55
C ALA A 51 -11.74 -2.07 -0.40
N ALA A 52 -12.31 -2.48 0.74
CA ALA A 52 -12.46 -1.62 1.91
C ALA A 52 -11.10 -1.20 2.49
N VAL A 53 -10.16 -2.14 2.64
CA VAL A 53 -8.81 -1.85 3.15
C VAL A 53 -8.06 -0.90 2.20
N THR A 54 -8.08 -1.17 0.89
CA THR A 54 -7.45 -0.30 -0.13
C THR A 54 -8.06 1.09 -0.12
N PHE A 55 -9.39 1.20 -0.07
CA PHE A 55 -10.08 2.48 -0.03
C PHE A 55 -9.72 3.29 1.22
N LEU A 56 -9.77 2.68 2.40
CA LEU A 56 -9.41 3.35 3.66
C LEU A 56 -7.95 3.77 3.69
N CYS A 57 -7.03 2.94 3.19
CA CYS A 57 -5.61 3.30 3.08
C CYS A 57 -5.40 4.45 2.08
N GLY A 58 -6.07 4.43 0.93
CA GLY A 58 -6.02 5.51 -0.05
C GLY A 58 -6.53 6.84 0.51
N LEU A 59 -7.65 6.82 1.23
CA LEU A 59 -8.16 8.01 1.93
C LEU A 59 -7.20 8.52 3.01
N GLY A 60 -6.63 7.62 3.82
CA GLY A 60 -5.66 7.97 4.86
C GLY A 60 -4.38 8.57 4.28
N HIS A 61 -3.86 7.95 3.21
CA HIS A 61 -2.67 8.39 2.49
C HIS A 61 -2.85 9.81 1.93
N VAL A 62 -3.89 10.05 1.14
CA VAL A 62 -4.14 11.39 0.59
C VAL A 62 -4.49 12.39 1.70
N GLY A 63 -5.39 12.00 2.61
CA GLY A 63 -5.87 12.86 3.70
C GLY A 63 -4.75 13.35 4.61
N SER A 64 -3.75 12.52 4.91
CA SER A 64 -2.58 12.93 5.70
C SER A 64 -1.79 14.08 5.04
N SER A 65 -1.56 14.01 3.73
CA SER A 65 -0.88 15.06 2.96
C SER A 65 -1.75 16.31 2.81
N VAL A 66 -3.08 16.16 2.70
CA VAL A 66 -4.02 17.28 2.68
C VAL A 66 -3.98 18.06 3.99
N VAL A 67 -4.01 17.37 5.14
CA VAL A 67 -3.95 18.04 6.44
C VAL A 67 -2.64 18.81 6.60
N ILE A 68 -1.50 18.20 6.24
CA ILE A 68 -0.20 18.86 6.31
C ILE A 68 -0.13 20.05 5.33
N GLY A 69 -0.56 19.88 4.08
CA GLY A 69 -0.53 20.92 3.06
C GLY A 69 -1.41 22.12 3.40
N ALA A 70 -2.61 21.88 3.94
CA ALA A 70 -3.51 22.94 4.38
C ALA A 70 -2.97 23.70 5.58
N ALA A 71 -2.35 23.00 6.56
CA ALA A 71 -1.70 23.63 7.70
C ALA A 71 -0.52 24.53 7.25
N LEU A 72 0.32 24.04 6.34
CA LEU A 72 1.42 24.82 5.76
C LEU A 72 0.92 26.07 5.03
N ALA A 73 -0.12 25.94 4.20
CA ALA A 73 -0.74 27.07 3.53
C ALA A 73 -1.28 28.11 4.54
N GLY A 74 -1.94 27.66 5.60
CA GLY A 74 -2.43 28.52 6.68
C GLY A 74 -1.34 29.25 7.46
N MET A 75 -0.14 28.66 7.59
CA MET A 75 1.05 29.30 8.17
C MET A 75 1.76 30.27 7.20
N GLY A 76 1.22 30.49 6.00
CA GLY A 76 1.80 31.39 4.99
C GLY A 76 2.96 30.78 4.18
N MET A 77 3.21 29.47 4.33
CA MET A 77 4.34 28.79 3.67
C MET A 77 4.21 28.69 2.15
N ALA A 78 3.04 28.99 1.59
CA ALA A 78 2.83 29.05 0.15
C ALA A 78 3.69 30.13 -0.54
N VAL A 79 4.19 31.10 0.21
CA VAL A 79 4.99 32.23 -0.31
C VAL A 79 6.50 32.04 -0.05
N SER A 80 6.90 31.09 0.80
CA SER A 80 8.26 31.01 1.34
C SER A 80 9.21 30.02 0.64
N GLY A 81 8.84 29.51 -0.55
CA GLY A 81 9.66 28.54 -1.29
C GLY A 81 9.68 27.14 -0.64
N TRP A 82 9.12 26.14 -1.34
CA TRP A 82 9.08 24.76 -0.85
C TRP A 82 10.45 24.07 -0.89
N SER A 83 11.10 24.14 -2.07
CA SER A 83 12.38 23.48 -2.37
C SER A 83 13.51 24.12 -1.56
N GLY A 84 13.94 23.47 -0.48
CA GLY A 84 14.95 23.97 0.46
C GLY A 84 14.42 24.39 1.83
N SER A 85 13.11 24.28 2.07
CA SER A 85 12.55 24.48 3.41
C SER A 85 12.74 23.25 4.30
N ARG A 86 12.90 23.46 5.61
CA ARG A 86 12.90 22.37 6.62
C ARG A 86 11.65 21.49 6.55
N TRP A 87 10.55 22.03 6.03
CA TRP A 87 9.30 21.29 5.84
C TRP A 87 9.37 20.30 4.68
N ALA A 88 10.06 20.65 3.59
CA ALA A 88 10.32 19.73 2.49
C ALA A 88 11.26 18.59 2.94
N GLU A 89 12.29 18.90 3.75
CA GLU A 89 13.16 17.87 4.34
C GLU A 89 12.37 16.93 5.27
N LEU A 90 11.52 17.48 6.15
CA LEU A 90 10.68 16.68 7.04
C LEU A 90 9.67 15.82 6.26
N HIS A 91 9.15 16.34 5.15
CA HIS A 91 8.28 15.60 4.25
C HIS A 91 9.01 14.43 3.57
N GLY A 92 10.24 14.65 3.10
CA GLY A 92 11.10 13.59 2.55
C GLY A 92 11.48 12.55 3.60
N LEU A 93 11.81 12.97 4.82
CA LEU A 93 12.09 12.05 5.95
C LEU A 93 10.88 11.17 6.25
N ARG A 94 9.68 11.75 6.27
CA ARG A 94 8.43 11.00 6.43
C ARG A 94 8.29 9.91 5.34
N GLY A 95 8.61 10.24 4.09
CA GLY A 95 8.64 9.27 2.99
C GLY A 95 9.67 8.17 3.19
N ALA A 96 10.90 8.53 3.55
CA ALA A 96 11.94 7.56 3.83
C ALA A 96 11.54 6.59 4.96
N ILE A 97 10.93 7.08 6.03
CA ILE A 97 10.45 6.23 7.14
C ILE A 97 9.40 5.24 6.65
N ALA A 98 8.43 5.68 5.84
CA ALA A 98 7.41 4.80 5.28
C ALA A 98 8.02 3.74 4.36
N ALA A 99 8.99 4.12 3.52
CA ALA A 99 9.67 3.22 2.60
C ALA A 99 10.53 2.18 3.34
N TRP A 100 11.29 2.59 4.36
CA TRP A 100 12.04 1.67 5.23
C TRP A 100 11.13 0.73 6.00
N ALA A 101 10.00 1.22 6.52
CA ALA A 101 9.01 0.38 7.19
C ALA A 101 8.42 -0.65 6.22
N LEU A 102 8.02 -0.24 5.02
CA LEU A 102 7.51 -1.14 3.98
C LEU A 102 8.56 -2.19 3.59
N MET A 103 9.81 -1.76 3.38
CA MET A 103 10.90 -2.65 3.01
C MET A 103 11.21 -3.66 4.09
N GLY A 104 11.39 -3.21 5.34
CA GLY A 104 11.73 -4.05 6.48
C GLY A 104 10.63 -5.04 6.85
N LEU A 105 9.37 -4.57 6.89
CA LEU A 105 8.22 -5.43 7.14
C LEU A 105 8.01 -6.44 6.01
N GLY A 106 8.16 -6.01 4.76
CA GLY A 106 8.12 -6.88 3.59
C GLY A 106 9.18 -7.97 3.66
N ALA A 107 10.43 -7.61 3.94
CA ALA A 107 11.54 -8.55 4.05
C ALA A 107 11.31 -9.56 5.19
N ALA A 108 10.92 -9.09 6.37
CA ALA A 108 10.61 -9.94 7.52
C ALA A 108 9.46 -10.93 7.21
N TYR A 109 8.38 -10.43 6.61
CA TYR A 109 7.24 -11.25 6.20
C TYR A 109 7.59 -12.24 5.09
N GLY A 110 8.45 -11.83 4.16
CA GLY A 110 8.95 -12.67 3.06
C GLY A 110 9.80 -13.82 3.57
N VAL A 111 10.77 -13.53 4.45
CA VAL A 111 11.61 -14.54 5.11
C VAL A 111 10.76 -15.51 5.92
N TRP A 112 9.80 -14.99 6.71
CA TRP A 112 8.85 -15.83 7.44
C TRP A 112 8.04 -16.73 6.50
N GLY A 113 7.55 -16.19 5.39
CA GLY A 113 6.83 -16.94 4.35
C GLY A 113 7.68 -18.05 3.74
N LEU A 114 8.96 -17.81 3.48
CA LEU A 114 9.91 -18.82 2.98
C LEU A 114 10.15 -19.93 4.01
N VAL A 115 10.37 -19.58 5.28
CA VAL A 115 10.56 -20.55 6.35
C VAL A 115 9.31 -21.42 6.51
N ARG A 116 8.12 -20.81 6.49
CA ARG A 116 6.84 -21.53 6.55
C ARG A 116 6.67 -22.49 5.37
N ALA A 117 6.98 -22.04 4.15
CA ALA A 117 6.90 -22.87 2.96
C ALA A 117 7.88 -24.06 2.99
N ARG A 118 9.09 -23.86 3.55
CA ARG A 118 10.11 -24.92 3.71
C ARG A 118 9.80 -25.90 4.84
N ARG A 119 9.17 -25.46 5.93
CA ARG A 119 8.79 -26.33 7.05
C ARG A 119 7.52 -27.14 6.78
N GLY A 120 6.70 -26.73 5.82
CA GLY A 120 5.53 -27.46 5.36
C GLY A 120 5.84 -28.57 4.34
N LEU A 121 7.10 -29.03 4.21
CA LEU A 121 7.39 -30.21 3.40
C LEU A 121 6.76 -31.45 4.08
N PRO A 122 5.95 -32.25 3.36
CA PRO A 122 5.60 -33.58 3.84
C PRO A 122 6.86 -34.43 3.93
N HIS A 123 7.06 -35.11 5.05
CA HIS A 123 8.17 -36.03 5.25
C HIS A 123 7.62 -37.43 5.49
N ARG A 124 8.28 -38.43 4.88
CA ARG A 124 7.92 -39.84 4.99
C ARG A 124 8.69 -40.47 6.12
N HIS A 125 8.00 -41.08 7.07
CA HIS A 125 8.61 -41.95 8.06
C HIS A 125 7.67 -43.10 8.43
N PRO A 126 8.23 -44.29 8.73
CA PRO A 126 7.44 -45.44 9.16
C PRO A 126 6.87 -45.22 10.56
N HIS A 127 5.59 -45.55 10.75
CA HIS A 127 4.93 -45.62 12.06
C HIS A 127 4.65 -47.08 12.42
N LEU A 128 4.84 -47.41 13.70
CA LEU A 128 4.37 -48.67 14.29
C LEU A 128 3.09 -48.35 15.07
N HIS A 129 1.96 -48.92 14.67
CA HIS A 129 0.72 -48.79 15.44
C HIS A 129 0.71 -49.77 16.63
N GLU A 130 -0.16 -49.51 17.62
CA GLU A 130 -0.45 -50.45 18.72
C GLU A 130 -0.82 -51.86 18.19
N ASP A 131 -1.33 -51.92 16.96
CA ASP A 131 -1.72 -53.15 16.24
C ASP A 131 -0.51 -53.91 15.65
N GLY A 132 0.73 -53.41 15.80
CA GLY A 132 1.96 -54.05 15.33
C GLY A 132 2.26 -53.95 13.83
N MET A 133 1.37 -53.33 13.05
CA MET A 133 1.54 -53.13 11.60
C MET A 133 2.30 -51.84 11.31
N ALA A 134 3.36 -51.95 10.49
CA ALA A 134 4.17 -50.82 10.04
C ALA A 134 3.68 -50.31 8.68
N HIS A 135 3.30 -49.03 8.60
CA HIS A 135 3.00 -48.39 7.32
C HIS A 135 3.66 -47.01 7.20
N VAL A 136 3.99 -46.66 5.96
CA VAL A 136 4.63 -45.38 5.61
C VAL A 136 3.53 -44.39 5.25
N HIS A 137 3.36 -43.38 6.10
CA HIS A 137 2.49 -42.24 5.81
C HIS A 137 3.28 -41.09 5.20
N GLU A 138 2.61 -40.33 4.33
CA GLU A 138 3.08 -39.05 3.83
C GLU A 138 2.23 -37.95 4.47
N HIS A 139 2.79 -37.30 5.49
CA HIS A 139 2.12 -36.26 6.26
C HIS A 139 3.06 -35.09 6.50
N GLY A 140 2.48 -33.89 6.57
CA GLY A 140 3.18 -32.69 7.05
C GLY A 140 2.75 -32.42 8.48
N HIS A 141 3.68 -32.42 9.44
CA HIS A 141 3.40 -32.14 10.86
C HIS A 141 3.09 -30.66 11.15
N ALA A 142 2.40 -29.96 10.25
CA ALA A 142 1.93 -28.61 10.54
C ALA A 142 0.85 -28.58 11.64
N ALA A 143 0.24 -29.72 12.00
CA ALA A 143 -0.97 -29.75 12.82
C ALA A 143 -1.01 -30.75 13.99
N GLU A 144 -0.06 -31.69 14.15
CA GLU A 144 -0.30 -32.84 15.05
C GLU A 144 0.25 -32.75 16.48
N HIS A 145 0.88 -31.63 16.85
CA HIS A 145 1.15 -31.34 18.26
C HIS A 145 0.70 -29.92 18.58
N LEU A 146 -0.62 -29.75 18.78
CA LEU A 146 -1.24 -28.78 19.70
C LEU A 146 -2.76 -28.77 19.43
N HIS A 147 -3.53 -29.12 20.46
CA HIS A 147 -4.99 -29.14 20.46
C HIS A 147 -5.63 -27.91 19.78
N PRO A 148 -6.74 -28.07 19.03
CA PRO A 148 -7.37 -26.99 18.29
C PRO A 148 -8.25 -26.16 19.23
N HIS A 149 -7.63 -25.30 20.05
CA HIS A 149 -8.29 -24.04 20.32
C HIS A 149 -8.39 -23.30 18.98
N ARG A 150 -9.55 -22.71 18.69
CA ARG A 150 -9.80 -21.76 17.59
C ARG A 150 -8.92 -20.50 17.73
N ALA A 151 -7.61 -20.66 17.76
CA ALA A 151 -6.65 -19.58 17.69
C ALA A 151 -6.52 -19.25 16.21
N GLY A 152 -7.25 -18.21 15.79
CA GLY A 152 -7.13 -17.62 14.46
C GLY A 152 -5.65 -17.49 14.11
N GLY A 153 -5.22 -18.27 13.11
CA GLY A 153 -3.85 -18.20 12.60
C GLY A 153 -3.50 -16.75 12.36
N LYS A 154 -2.35 -16.32 12.90
CA LYS A 154 -1.88 -14.94 13.02
C LYS A 154 -2.14 -14.16 11.72
N THR A 155 -3.33 -13.54 11.62
CA THR A 155 -3.75 -12.85 10.40
C THR A 155 -2.93 -11.59 10.28
N TRP A 156 -2.36 -11.35 9.12
CA TRP A 156 -1.67 -10.09 8.87
C TRP A 156 -2.69 -8.93 9.01
N SER A 157 -2.40 -8.02 9.94
CA SER A 157 -3.34 -6.98 10.36
C SER A 157 -3.35 -5.82 9.34
N PRO A 158 -4.50 -5.49 8.73
CA PRO A 158 -4.64 -4.34 7.82
C PRO A 158 -4.11 -3.02 8.38
N TRP A 159 -4.07 -2.88 9.71
CA TRP A 159 -3.53 -1.72 10.41
C TRP A 159 -2.08 -1.41 10.06
N VAL A 160 -1.27 -2.43 9.78
CA VAL A 160 0.15 -2.22 9.44
C VAL A 160 0.28 -1.48 8.10
N LEU A 161 -0.48 -1.90 7.07
CA LEU A 161 -0.51 -1.22 5.77
C LEU A 161 -1.08 0.19 5.93
N PHE A 162 -2.17 0.32 6.70
CA PHE A 162 -2.79 1.61 6.93
C PHE A 162 -1.80 2.61 7.53
N ILE A 163 -1.06 2.21 8.57
CA ILE A 163 -0.03 3.04 9.18
C ILE A 163 1.04 3.41 8.14
N VAL A 164 1.59 2.43 7.41
CA VAL A 164 2.61 2.70 6.38
C VAL A 164 2.11 3.69 5.32
N PHE A 165 0.87 3.53 4.84
CA PHE A 165 0.28 4.42 3.83
C PHE A 165 -0.03 5.82 4.36
N VAL A 166 -0.55 5.92 5.60
CA VAL A 166 -0.78 7.21 6.26
C VAL A 166 0.52 7.94 6.54
N PHE A 167 1.61 7.23 6.81
CA PHE A 167 2.93 7.84 6.91
C PHE A 167 3.57 8.08 5.54
N GLY A 168 3.19 7.36 4.49
CA GLY A 168 3.64 7.60 3.12
C GLY A 168 3.17 8.97 2.61
N PRO A 169 4.08 9.88 2.23
CA PRO A 169 3.72 11.17 1.68
C PRO A 169 3.30 11.07 0.22
N CYS A 170 2.18 11.73 -0.14
CA CYS A 170 1.96 12.13 -1.53
C CYS A 170 2.89 13.30 -1.91
N GLU A 171 4.09 13.00 -2.39
CA GLU A 171 5.12 14.02 -2.65
C GLU A 171 4.69 15.12 -3.63
N SER A 172 3.84 14.76 -4.60
CA SER A 172 3.34 15.68 -5.61
C SER A 172 2.22 16.61 -5.11
N LEU A 173 1.52 16.25 -4.03
CA LEU A 173 0.30 16.95 -3.61
C LEU A 173 0.60 18.26 -2.86
N ILE A 174 1.53 18.26 -1.91
CA ILE A 174 1.80 19.45 -1.10
C ILE A 174 2.29 20.64 -1.94
N PRO A 175 3.30 20.48 -2.82
CA PRO A 175 3.73 21.59 -3.70
C PRO A 175 2.59 22.11 -4.57
N LEU A 176 1.74 21.21 -5.07
CA LEU A 176 0.58 21.57 -5.88
C LEU A 176 -0.47 22.35 -5.08
N MET A 177 -0.73 21.96 -3.83
CA MET A 177 -1.62 22.70 -2.92
C MET A 177 -1.10 24.10 -2.65
N LEU A 178 0.21 24.25 -2.38
CA LEU A 178 0.83 25.55 -2.14
C LEU A 178 0.78 26.44 -3.40
N ALA A 179 1.02 25.87 -4.60
CA ALA A 179 0.87 26.60 -5.86
C ALA A 179 -0.60 27.01 -6.12
N SER A 180 -1.55 26.13 -5.82
CA SER A 180 -2.97 26.39 -5.97
C SER A 180 -3.47 27.46 -4.99
N TRP A 181 -2.91 27.49 -3.78
CA TRP A 181 -3.14 28.54 -2.80
C TRP A 181 -2.70 29.91 -3.32
N ALA A 182 -1.48 30.00 -3.87
CA ALA A 182 -0.97 31.24 -4.42
C ALA A 182 -1.82 31.75 -5.60
N ALA A 183 -2.41 30.85 -6.38
CA ALA A 183 -3.26 31.20 -7.53
C ALA A 183 -4.71 31.58 -7.17
N ALA A 184 -5.33 30.86 -6.23
CA ALA A 184 -6.78 30.98 -5.96
C ALA A 184 -7.19 30.77 -4.50
N GLY A 185 -6.25 30.86 -3.56
CA GLY A 185 -6.49 30.69 -2.12
C GLY A 185 -7.08 29.32 -1.76
N TRP A 186 -8.01 29.31 -0.80
CA TRP A 186 -8.69 28.08 -0.36
C TRP A 186 -9.43 27.36 -1.50
N ALA A 187 -10.03 28.11 -2.44
CA ALA A 187 -10.72 27.51 -3.59
C ALA A 187 -9.76 26.70 -4.47
N GLY A 188 -8.53 27.21 -4.66
CA GLY A 188 -7.47 26.50 -5.35
C GLY A 188 -7.13 25.18 -4.66
N ILE A 189 -6.85 25.21 -3.36
CA ILE A 189 -6.55 24.00 -2.56
C ILE A 189 -7.68 22.98 -2.66
N VAL A 190 -8.94 23.40 -2.46
CA VAL A 190 -10.08 22.48 -2.44
C VAL A 190 -10.24 21.79 -3.79
N LEU A 191 -10.20 22.54 -4.89
CA LEU A 191 -10.42 21.99 -6.22
C LEU A 191 -9.31 21.05 -6.68
N THR A 192 -8.03 21.42 -6.47
CA THR A 192 -6.91 20.57 -6.88
C THR A 192 -6.77 19.34 -6.01
N THR A 193 -6.96 19.49 -4.69
CA THR A 193 -7.00 18.36 -3.75
C THR A 193 -8.12 17.39 -4.08
N ALA A 194 -9.33 17.90 -4.35
CA ALA A 194 -10.46 17.04 -4.69
C ALA A 194 -10.20 16.26 -5.98
N ALA A 195 -9.71 16.92 -7.02
CA ALA A 195 -9.36 16.28 -8.28
C ALA A 195 -8.29 15.19 -8.10
N PHE A 196 -7.20 15.51 -7.40
CA PHE A 196 -6.14 14.54 -7.08
C PHE A 196 -6.68 13.36 -6.27
N SER A 197 -7.43 13.62 -5.18
CA SER A 197 -7.96 12.58 -4.30
C SER A 197 -8.90 11.62 -5.04
N VAL A 198 -9.79 12.17 -5.86
CA VAL A 198 -10.74 11.38 -6.64
C VAL A 198 -10.00 10.51 -7.65
N THR A 199 -9.05 11.06 -8.41
CA THR A 199 -8.32 10.25 -9.39
C THR A 199 -7.40 9.24 -8.74
N THR A 200 -6.70 9.57 -7.66
CA THR A 200 -5.89 8.60 -6.88
C THR A 200 -6.73 7.44 -6.37
N VAL A 201 -7.82 7.73 -5.65
CA VAL A 201 -8.68 6.69 -5.05
C VAL A 201 -9.40 5.89 -6.13
N ALA A 202 -9.86 6.51 -7.21
CA ALA A 202 -10.46 5.77 -8.32
C ALA A 202 -9.42 4.85 -9.00
N THR A 203 -8.20 5.35 -9.23
CA THR A 203 -7.13 4.62 -9.92
C THR A 203 -6.65 3.43 -9.09
N ILE A 204 -6.33 3.62 -7.82
CA ILE A 204 -5.88 2.53 -6.94
C ILE A 204 -6.97 1.43 -6.85
N MET A 205 -8.24 1.81 -6.73
CA MET A 205 -9.35 0.87 -6.70
C MET A 205 -9.51 0.10 -8.01
N ALA A 206 -9.41 0.78 -9.15
CA ALA A 206 -9.50 0.17 -10.47
C ALA A 206 -8.34 -0.80 -10.73
N VAL A 207 -7.10 -0.38 -10.47
CA VAL A 207 -5.88 -1.18 -10.68
C VAL A 207 -5.86 -2.38 -9.73
N THR A 208 -6.14 -2.19 -8.44
CA THR A 208 -6.24 -3.29 -7.48
C THR A 208 -7.34 -4.27 -7.89
N GLY A 209 -8.51 -3.80 -8.31
CA GLY A 209 -9.60 -4.64 -8.79
C GLY A 209 -9.22 -5.48 -10.02
N LEU A 210 -8.61 -4.85 -11.02
CA LEU A 210 -8.11 -5.51 -12.24
C LEU A 210 -7.08 -6.59 -11.90
N LEU A 211 -6.11 -6.27 -11.04
CA LEU A 211 -5.05 -7.18 -10.65
C LEU A 211 -5.56 -8.34 -9.79
N LEU A 212 -6.52 -8.12 -8.88
CA LEU A 212 -7.15 -9.20 -8.12
C LEU A 212 -7.84 -10.21 -9.04
N VAL A 213 -8.50 -9.70 -10.08
CA VAL A 213 -9.16 -10.52 -11.10
C VAL A 213 -8.15 -11.29 -11.94
N GLY A 214 -7.03 -10.68 -12.33
CA GLY A 214 -5.95 -11.32 -13.07
C GLY A 214 -5.22 -12.38 -12.24
N VAL A 215 -4.69 -11.99 -11.10
CA VAL A 215 -3.94 -12.85 -10.18
C VAL A 215 -4.79 -14.04 -9.72
N GLY A 216 -6.07 -13.82 -9.38
CA GLY A 216 -6.97 -14.88 -8.93
C GLY A 216 -7.22 -15.99 -9.97
N ARG A 217 -6.97 -15.75 -11.26
CA ARG A 217 -7.12 -16.76 -12.32
C ARG A 217 -5.89 -17.60 -12.56
N ILE A 218 -4.76 -17.30 -11.91
CA ILE A 218 -3.50 -18.03 -12.11
C ILE A 218 -3.47 -19.23 -11.14
N PRO A 219 -3.57 -20.48 -11.64
CA PRO A 219 -3.50 -21.67 -10.81
C PRO A 219 -2.04 -21.95 -10.44
N LEU A 220 -1.60 -21.48 -9.28
CA LEU A 220 -0.22 -21.64 -8.83
C LEU A 220 0.08 -23.05 -8.28
N GLY A 221 -0.94 -23.86 -7.99
CA GLY A 221 -0.79 -25.23 -7.50
C GLY A 221 0.22 -25.33 -6.35
N PRO A 222 1.34 -26.06 -6.50
CA PRO A 222 2.36 -26.20 -5.46
C PRO A 222 3.14 -24.92 -5.17
N LEU A 223 3.07 -23.88 -6.01
CA LEU A 223 3.70 -22.59 -5.75
C LEU A 223 2.87 -21.71 -4.80
N ASP A 224 1.59 -22.04 -4.58
CA ASP A 224 0.71 -21.26 -3.70
C ASP A 224 1.21 -21.27 -2.23
N ARG A 225 2.02 -22.27 -1.85
CA ARG A 225 2.74 -22.30 -0.56
C ARG A 225 3.71 -21.14 -0.36
N TYR A 226 4.19 -20.52 -1.44
CA TYR A 226 5.08 -19.36 -1.40
C TYR A 226 4.32 -18.03 -1.47
N ALA A 227 2.98 -18.01 -1.43
CA ALA A 227 2.20 -16.77 -1.55
C ALA A 227 2.58 -15.72 -0.48
N HIS A 228 2.81 -16.13 0.77
CA HIS A 228 3.29 -15.21 1.82
C HIS A 228 4.70 -14.67 1.54
N ALA A 229 5.58 -15.52 0.99
CA ALA A 229 6.93 -15.10 0.60
C ALA A 229 6.89 -14.10 -0.56
N ALA A 230 6.07 -14.37 -1.57
CA ALA A 230 5.87 -13.47 -2.71
C ALA A 230 5.26 -12.13 -2.28
N ALA A 231 4.28 -12.15 -1.36
CA ALA A 231 3.72 -10.94 -0.78
C ALA A 231 4.78 -10.13 -0.04
N GLY A 232 5.52 -10.74 0.89
CA GLY A 232 6.61 -10.04 1.59
C GLY A 232 7.68 -9.50 0.63
N GLY A 233 8.10 -10.30 -0.36
CA GLY A 233 9.03 -9.87 -1.39
C GLY A 233 8.51 -8.68 -2.20
N SER A 234 7.23 -8.65 -2.57
CA SER A 234 6.64 -7.52 -3.28
C SER A 234 6.66 -6.23 -2.45
N LEU A 235 6.32 -6.30 -1.16
CA LEU A 235 6.42 -5.15 -0.25
C LEU A 235 7.88 -4.69 -0.11
N ALA A 236 8.82 -5.64 0.04
CA ALA A 236 10.24 -5.34 0.14
C ALA A 236 10.76 -4.59 -1.10
N LEU A 237 10.40 -5.09 -2.28
CA LEU A 237 10.78 -4.49 -3.56
C LEU A 237 10.14 -3.11 -3.77
N CYS A 238 8.88 -2.92 -3.38
CA CYS A 238 8.25 -1.60 -3.39
C CYS A 238 9.01 -0.60 -2.49
N GLY A 239 9.32 -0.98 -1.25
CA GLY A 239 10.08 -0.11 -0.33
C GLY A 239 11.50 0.19 -0.85
N ALA A 240 12.19 -0.80 -1.41
CA ALA A 240 13.49 -0.61 -2.04
C ALA A 240 13.42 0.31 -3.26
N ALA A 241 12.39 0.16 -4.10
CA ALA A 241 12.18 0.99 -5.28
C ALA A 241 11.96 2.47 -4.89
N ILE A 242 11.18 2.74 -3.85
CA ILE A 242 11.01 4.10 -3.32
C ILE A 242 12.36 4.68 -2.87
N LEU A 243 13.14 3.92 -2.09
CA LEU A 243 14.43 4.38 -1.55
C LEU A 243 15.51 4.59 -2.63
N CYS A 244 15.55 3.75 -3.66
CA CYS A 244 16.60 3.76 -4.68
C CYS A 244 16.26 4.61 -5.91
N LEU A 245 14.97 4.69 -6.27
CA LEU A 245 14.51 5.35 -7.49
C LEU A 245 13.78 6.67 -7.23
N GLY A 246 13.42 6.97 -5.97
CA GLY A 246 12.64 8.16 -5.62
C GLY A 246 11.24 8.13 -6.23
N LEU A 247 10.63 6.94 -6.25
CA LEU A 247 9.24 6.73 -6.69
C LEU A 247 8.24 7.14 -5.62
#